data_AF-A0A932WY73-F1
#
_entry.id   AF-A0A932WY73-F1
#
_cell.length_a   1.000
_cell.length_b   1.000
_cell.length_c   1.000
_cell.angle_alpha   90.00
_cell.angle_beta   90.00
_cell.angle_gamma   90.00
#
_symmetry.space_group_name_H-M   'P 1'
#
loop_
_entity.id
_entity.type
_entity.pdbx_description
1 polymer ?
#
loop_
_entity_poly.entity_id
_entity_poly.type
_entity_poly.pdbx_seq_one_letter_code
_entity_poly.pdbx_strand_id
1 'polypeptide(L)'
;MAKFSRFFFISIYILSLLLSNTLFAQVNTVEFGRNRVQHKQFKWKYYETKHFNTYFNQDGQELAKFVAQAAEEDLADIEHFTERTLRGRVNIIVYSQFADLQQSNIGIGIGWQNTGGVTKLVNDKMVVYFDGDHANLRQQIREGIAGILIQKVSFGNDGESSDRAMPEWLLDGYIAYAAQNWSTALDDELRNEIASEKYKTFYRFAYYKPLLAGHSFWYYIEERYKKENVAYFFYLAKISSNLNNACRIICKKSFKEVLADFMVYEQEKYDKDTERRLQIPQGNYIETFELGPRKDYYRINVNPNKQNNSYAVIQYKKGIVRLKLFEDDNETTLLKYGIRNYQNETNPSYPIMAWDPKGTRLTVIYTEEGKLKLFVFDVETRLEYPKLDLTNEFTQIQDVKYMLDSRTLLFSAVKNGHTDIFTLGLENQKIQQITDDVYDDLDATFCSFPNKTVIIFSSNRPSAEAKSGDTTLPSKNRYNIFFVTNFGSKPAVNQITQLSDIKHGNARFPTPYNNNHFTFISDANGIANRYAGFFTTKKTGTDTVTIIGDTVLRHVNTTIVDSLVKLYK
;
A
#
# COMPACT_ATOMS: atom_id res chain seq x y z
N MET A 1 -14.40 6.37 90.96
CA MET A 1 -13.66 6.94 89.81
C MET A 1 -13.37 5.92 88.68
N ALA A 2 -14.17 4.87 88.47
CA ALA A 2 -13.92 3.87 87.41
C ALA A 2 -14.89 3.92 86.21
N LYS A 3 -16.02 4.63 86.31
CA LYS A 3 -16.99 4.74 85.21
C LYS A 3 -16.66 5.86 84.21
N PHE A 4 -15.90 6.88 84.62
CA PHE A 4 -15.54 8.00 83.75
C PHE A 4 -14.42 7.65 82.75
N SER A 5 -13.53 6.71 83.06
CA SER A 5 -12.45 6.34 82.12
C SER A 5 -12.94 5.53 80.92
N ARG A 6 -13.96 4.68 81.08
CA ARG A 6 -14.55 3.93 79.96
C ARG A 6 -15.19 4.82 78.91
N PHE A 7 -15.94 5.85 79.34
CA PHE A 7 -16.52 6.82 78.39
C PHE A 7 -15.46 7.68 77.70
N PHE A 8 -14.37 8.00 78.40
CA PHE A 8 -13.25 8.73 77.81
C PHE A 8 -12.50 7.91 76.76
N PHE A 9 -12.25 6.62 77.01
CA PHE A 9 -11.64 5.72 76.04
C PHE A 9 -12.55 5.41 74.84
N ILE A 10 -13.86 5.27 75.06
CA ILE A 10 -14.84 5.09 73.97
C ILE A 10 -14.93 6.36 73.11
N SER A 11 -14.92 7.54 73.74
CA SER A 11 -14.87 8.83 73.05
C SER A 11 -13.62 8.97 72.18
N ILE A 12 -12.43 8.61 72.70
CA ILE A 12 -11.18 8.62 71.94
C ILE A 12 -11.21 7.63 70.78
N TYR A 13 -11.83 6.46 70.96
CA TYR A 13 -11.95 5.45 69.89
C TYR A 13 -12.93 5.89 68.79
N ILE A 14 -14.03 6.55 69.16
CA ILE A 14 -14.98 7.13 68.19
C ILE A 14 -14.34 8.32 67.46
N LEU A 15 -13.56 9.14 68.17
CA LEU A 15 -12.83 10.26 67.58
C LEU A 15 -11.73 9.77 66.62
N SER A 16 -11.05 8.65 66.90
CA SER A 16 -10.06 8.07 65.99
C SER A 16 -10.70 7.42 64.75
N LEU A 17 -11.90 6.85 64.88
CA LEU A 17 -12.70 6.36 63.74
C LEU A 17 -13.20 7.51 62.84
N LEU A 18 -13.56 8.65 63.42
CA LEU A 18 -13.96 9.86 62.69
C LEU A 18 -12.78 10.61 62.06
N LEU A 19 -11.55 10.38 62.54
CA LEU A 19 -10.29 10.91 61.99
C LEU A 19 -9.63 9.98 60.96
N SER A 20 -10.37 9.00 60.43
CA SER A 20 -9.93 8.23 59.26
C SER A 20 -9.88 9.13 58.03
N ASN A 21 -8.79 9.89 57.92
CA ASN A 21 -8.41 10.61 56.72
C ASN A 21 -8.49 9.62 55.56
N THR A 22 -9.33 9.94 54.58
CA THR A 22 -9.27 9.31 53.26
C THR A 22 -7.85 9.52 52.76
N LEU A 23 -7.00 8.52 52.94
CA LEU A 23 -5.74 8.42 52.22
C LEU A 23 -6.16 8.28 50.76
N PHE A 24 -6.28 9.43 50.09
CA PHE A 24 -6.20 9.48 48.64
C PHE A 24 -4.82 8.95 48.32
N ALA A 25 -4.73 7.64 48.08
CA ALA A 25 -3.65 7.11 47.30
C ALA A 25 -3.62 8.00 46.05
N GLN A 26 -2.54 8.75 45.87
CA GLN A 26 -2.23 9.32 44.58
C GLN A 26 -2.03 8.11 43.66
N VAL A 27 -3.13 7.62 43.09
CA VAL A 27 -3.06 6.86 41.85
C VAL A 27 -2.52 7.89 40.88
N ASN A 28 -1.21 7.88 40.72
CA ASN A 28 -0.56 8.52 39.60
C ASN A 28 -1.22 7.90 38.35
N THR A 29 -2.23 8.57 37.81
CA THR A 29 -2.72 8.42 36.44
C THR A 29 -1.69 8.97 35.46
N VAL A 30 -0.41 8.84 35.78
CA VAL A 30 0.66 9.02 34.83
C VAL A 30 0.60 7.75 34.00
N GLU A 31 0.19 7.87 32.74
CA GLU A 31 0.35 6.82 31.74
C GLU A 31 1.86 6.59 31.51
N PHE A 32 2.53 6.01 32.50
CA PHE A 32 3.94 5.69 32.42
C PHE A 32 4.10 4.50 31.47
N GLY A 33 4.74 4.74 30.32
CA GLY A 33 5.36 3.67 29.53
C GLY A 33 4.49 2.95 28.51
N ARG A 34 3.76 3.68 27.64
CA ARG A 34 3.30 3.12 26.35
C ARG A 34 4.04 3.73 25.17
N ASN A 35 5.37 3.73 25.22
CA ASN A 35 6.15 3.98 24.01
C ASN A 35 6.02 2.77 23.10
N ARG A 36 5.88 3.02 21.80
CA ARG A 36 5.98 1.93 20.82
C ARG A 36 7.42 1.41 20.82
N VAL A 37 7.58 0.11 20.59
CA VAL A 37 8.91 -0.50 20.54
C VAL A 37 9.62 0.05 19.30
N GLN A 38 10.73 0.77 19.51
CA GLN A 38 11.56 1.31 18.45
C GLN A 38 12.82 0.46 18.31
N HIS A 39 13.03 -0.09 17.12
CA HIS A 39 14.21 -0.87 16.78
C HIS A 39 15.27 -0.03 16.06
N LYS A 40 14.89 1.11 15.49
CA LYS A 40 15.77 2.03 14.77
C LYS A 40 15.72 3.44 15.37
N GLN A 41 16.86 4.13 15.32
CA GLN A 41 16.93 5.56 15.62
C GLN A 41 16.84 6.37 14.33
N PHE A 42 15.81 7.22 14.22
CA PHE A 42 15.60 8.04 13.02
C PHE A 42 16.36 9.36 13.10
N LYS A 43 17.21 9.64 12.11
CA LYS A 43 17.78 10.97 11.89
C LYS A 43 16.93 11.71 10.87
N TRP A 44 16.24 12.75 11.33
CA TRP A 44 15.31 13.51 10.50
C TRP A 44 16.02 14.69 9.82
N LYS A 45 15.73 14.86 8.54
CA LYS A 45 16.00 16.07 7.75
C LYS A 45 14.69 16.55 7.16
N TYR A 46 14.67 17.76 6.60
CA TYR A 46 13.47 18.28 5.95
C TYR A 46 13.79 19.09 4.69
N TYR A 47 12.83 19.11 3.77
CA TYR A 47 12.75 20.06 2.68
C TYR A 47 11.62 21.06 2.94
N GLU A 48 11.88 22.32 2.60
CA GLU A 48 10.92 23.40 2.73
C GLU A 48 10.41 23.80 1.34
N THR A 49 9.09 23.88 1.20
CA THR A 49 8.40 24.37 0.01
C THR A 49 7.46 25.52 0.40
N LYS A 50 6.64 26.01 -0.54
CA LYS A 50 5.78 27.18 -0.31
C LYS A 50 4.73 26.86 0.75
N HIS A 51 4.10 25.69 0.64
CA HIS A 51 2.99 25.27 1.49
C HIS A 51 3.32 24.06 2.39
N PHE A 52 4.44 23.36 2.16
CA PHE A 52 4.77 22.15 2.91
C PHE A 52 6.20 22.12 3.49
N ASN A 53 6.34 21.50 4.65
CA ASN A 53 7.64 21.07 5.21
C ASN A 53 7.69 19.54 5.18
N THR A 54 8.52 18.96 4.32
CA THR A 54 8.61 17.51 4.12
C THR A 54 9.78 16.95 4.91
N TYR A 55 9.47 16.30 6.04
CA TYR A 55 10.43 15.60 6.89
C TYR A 55 10.64 14.17 6.41
N PHE A 56 11.89 13.72 6.39
CA PHE A 56 12.27 12.37 5.97
C PHE A 56 13.39 11.80 6.84
N ASN A 57 13.43 10.47 6.93
CA ASN A 57 14.47 9.72 7.63
C ASN A 57 15.63 9.36 6.69
N GLN A 58 16.63 8.64 7.20
CA GLN A 58 17.80 8.22 6.41
C GLN A 58 17.38 7.44 5.16
N ASP A 59 18.09 7.66 4.05
CA ASP A 59 17.85 7.03 2.74
C ASP A 59 16.51 7.39 2.05
N GLY A 60 15.72 8.29 2.65
CA GLY A 60 14.46 8.79 2.10
C GLY A 60 14.57 10.11 1.33
N GLN A 61 15.78 10.54 0.94
CA GLN A 61 15.98 11.85 0.31
C GLN A 61 15.24 11.99 -1.02
N GLU A 62 15.35 11.00 -1.91
CA GLU A 62 14.67 11.02 -3.21
C GLU A 62 13.15 10.95 -3.05
N LEU A 63 12.66 10.12 -2.11
CA LEU A 63 11.23 10.11 -1.75
C LEU A 63 10.75 11.48 -1.28
N ALA A 64 11.54 12.17 -0.46
CA ALA A 64 11.17 13.48 0.04
C ALA A 64 11.11 14.54 -1.06
N LYS A 65 12.02 14.48 -2.05
CA LYS A 65 11.94 15.32 -3.25
C LYS A 65 10.65 15.07 -4.02
N PHE A 66 10.32 13.79 -4.26
CA PHE A 66 9.07 13.41 -4.93
C PHE A 66 7.85 13.93 -4.17
N VAL A 67 7.77 13.69 -2.85
CA VAL A 67 6.66 14.13 -2.00
C VAL A 67 6.51 15.65 -2.02
N ALA A 68 7.62 16.39 -1.92
CA ALA A 68 7.61 17.85 -1.95
C ALA A 68 7.08 18.40 -3.29
N GLN A 69 7.46 17.80 -4.41
CA GLN A 69 6.98 18.20 -5.74
C GLN A 69 5.51 17.79 -5.96
N ALA A 70 5.17 16.55 -5.64
CA ALA A 70 3.81 16.01 -5.83
C ALA A 70 2.77 16.74 -4.97
N ALA A 71 3.11 17.08 -3.72
CA ALA A 71 2.21 17.80 -2.83
C ALA A 71 1.88 19.22 -3.34
N GLU A 72 2.87 19.95 -3.86
CA GLU A 72 2.65 21.29 -4.44
C GLU A 72 1.86 21.25 -5.75
N GLU A 73 2.07 20.21 -6.58
CA GLU A 73 1.29 20.02 -7.81
C GLU A 73 -0.17 19.65 -7.52
N ASP A 74 -0.40 18.67 -6.63
CA ASP A 74 -1.75 18.17 -6.33
C ASP A 74 -2.59 19.13 -5.49
N LEU A 75 -1.96 20.07 -4.77
CA LEU A 75 -2.68 21.02 -3.92
C LEU A 75 -3.72 21.81 -4.73
N ALA A 76 -3.36 22.32 -5.90
CA ALA A 76 -4.25 23.16 -6.71
C ALA A 76 -5.54 22.41 -7.11
N ASP A 77 -5.42 21.13 -7.49
CA ASP A 77 -6.56 20.30 -7.88
C ASP A 77 -7.51 20.06 -6.69
N ILE A 78 -6.95 19.78 -5.50
CA ILE A 78 -7.73 19.49 -4.30
C ILE A 78 -8.38 20.77 -3.75
N GLU A 79 -7.68 21.91 -3.81
CA GLU A 79 -8.24 23.22 -3.45
C GLU A 79 -9.43 23.58 -4.36
N HIS A 80 -9.31 23.32 -5.67
CA HIS A 80 -10.40 23.52 -6.61
C HIS A 80 -11.59 22.60 -6.31
N PHE A 81 -11.36 21.31 -6.07
CA PHE A 81 -12.43 20.37 -5.74
C PHE A 81 -13.14 20.69 -4.43
N THR A 82 -12.39 21.13 -3.41
CA THR A 82 -12.94 21.45 -2.09
C THR A 82 -13.42 22.90 -1.96
N GLU A 83 -13.21 23.73 -2.98
CA GLU A 83 -13.45 25.19 -3.01
C GLU A 83 -12.79 25.93 -1.84
N ARG A 84 -11.60 25.49 -1.42
CA ARG A 84 -10.91 25.98 -0.22
C ARG A 84 -9.43 26.15 -0.43
N THR A 85 -8.85 27.06 0.35
CA THR A 85 -7.42 27.36 0.32
C THR A 85 -6.73 26.92 1.60
N LEU A 86 -5.51 26.41 1.46
CA LEU A 86 -4.68 26.01 2.57
C LEU A 86 -4.14 27.24 3.30
N ARG A 87 -4.28 27.25 4.63
CA ARG A 87 -3.73 28.32 5.50
C ARG A 87 -2.53 27.82 6.26
N GLY A 88 -1.41 28.52 6.10
CA GLY A 88 -0.14 28.16 6.74
C GLY A 88 0.53 26.98 6.07
N ARG A 89 1.66 26.54 6.64
CA ARG A 89 2.41 25.40 6.13
C ARG A 89 2.05 24.12 6.86
N VAL A 90 2.01 23.03 6.11
CA VAL A 90 1.72 21.69 6.61
C VAL A 90 3.01 20.90 6.75
N ASN A 91 3.17 20.19 7.86
CA ASN A 91 4.30 19.30 8.06
C ASN A 91 3.95 17.89 7.56
N ILE A 92 4.69 17.41 6.57
CA ILE A 92 4.59 16.05 6.03
C ILE A 92 5.72 15.21 6.64
N ILE A 93 5.40 14.06 7.20
CA ILE A 93 6.36 13.09 7.73
C ILE A 93 6.37 11.88 6.81
N VAL A 94 7.49 11.65 6.12
CA VAL A 94 7.66 10.56 5.16
C VAL A 94 8.46 9.43 5.79
N TYR A 95 7.89 8.23 5.80
CA TYR A 95 8.57 7.00 6.16
C TYR A 95 8.93 6.18 4.91
N SER A 96 10.18 5.75 4.80
CA SER A 96 10.64 4.96 3.64
C SER A 96 10.03 3.55 3.54
N GLN A 97 9.43 3.04 4.61
CA GLN A 97 8.73 1.75 4.64
C GLN A 97 7.63 1.73 5.71
N PHE A 98 6.62 0.87 5.53
CA PHE A 98 5.53 0.68 6.50
C PHE A 98 6.03 0.22 7.90
N ALA A 99 7.09 -0.58 7.96
CA ALA A 99 7.65 -1.03 9.25
C ALA A 99 8.24 0.12 10.08
N ASP A 100 8.68 1.22 9.46
CA ASP A 100 9.17 2.40 10.17
C ASP A 100 8.00 3.24 10.70
N LEU A 101 6.90 3.34 9.94
CA LEU A 101 5.64 3.97 10.37
C LEU A 101 5.10 3.29 11.64
N GLN A 102 5.12 1.96 11.71
CA GLN A 102 4.64 1.23 12.90
C GLN A 102 5.45 1.54 14.17
N GLN A 103 6.72 1.88 14.03
CA GLN A 103 7.62 2.26 15.13
C GLN A 103 7.55 3.76 15.49
N SER A 104 6.74 4.54 14.77
CA SER A 104 6.57 5.97 15.00
C SER A 104 5.99 6.26 16.39
N ASN A 105 6.62 7.17 17.12
CA ASN A 105 6.08 7.72 18.37
C ASN A 105 5.15 8.92 18.15
N ILE A 106 4.80 9.24 16.90
CA ILE A 106 3.80 10.26 16.61
C ILE A 106 2.44 9.76 17.12
N GLY A 107 1.68 10.64 17.78
CA GLY A 107 0.35 10.32 18.32
C GLY A 107 0.32 9.14 19.29
N ILE A 108 1.27 9.04 20.21
CA ILE A 108 1.17 8.10 21.34
C ILE A 108 -0.16 8.34 22.06
N GLY A 109 -0.88 7.26 22.38
CA GLY A 109 -2.22 7.32 22.99
C GLY A 109 -3.37 7.48 21.99
N ILE A 110 -3.08 7.86 20.75
CA ILE A 110 -4.07 7.98 19.67
C ILE A 110 -3.96 6.74 18.76
N GLY A 111 -5.06 6.05 18.53
CA GLY A 111 -5.14 4.87 17.65
C GLY A 111 -5.09 5.19 16.15
N TRP A 112 -4.33 6.19 15.73
CA TRP A 112 -4.34 6.72 14.35
C TRP A 112 -3.65 5.82 13.33
N GLN A 113 -2.75 4.92 13.77
CA GLN A 113 -2.09 3.97 12.86
C GLN A 113 -3.10 3.03 12.19
N ASN A 114 -4.29 2.85 12.80
CA ASN A 114 -5.41 2.17 12.17
C ASN A 114 -6.03 3.13 11.17
N THR A 115 -5.35 3.22 10.04
CA THR A 115 -5.54 4.28 9.05
C THR A 115 -6.87 4.08 8.31
N GLY A 116 -7.51 2.90 8.42
CA GLY A 116 -8.79 2.62 7.78
C GLY A 116 -8.76 2.75 6.25
N GLY A 117 -7.57 2.93 5.66
CA GLY A 117 -7.32 3.26 4.26
C GLY A 117 -7.24 4.75 3.92
N VAL A 118 -7.27 5.69 4.89
CA VAL A 118 -7.13 7.14 4.64
C VAL A 118 -6.02 7.74 5.49
N THR A 119 -5.13 8.50 4.87
CA THR A 119 -4.05 9.23 5.58
C THR A 119 -4.58 10.11 6.72
N LYS A 120 -4.34 9.68 7.98
CA LYS A 120 -4.80 10.39 9.18
C LYS A 120 -3.83 11.51 9.56
N LEU A 121 -4.41 12.62 10.06
CA LEU A 121 -3.66 13.75 10.58
C LEU A 121 -3.46 13.60 12.08
N VAL A 122 -2.23 13.85 12.53
CA VAL A 122 -1.87 13.72 13.94
C VAL A 122 -1.11 14.96 14.38
N ASN A 123 -1.73 15.77 15.25
CA ASN A 123 -1.14 17.00 15.76
C ASN A 123 -0.59 17.91 14.64
N ASP A 124 -1.44 18.18 13.63
CA ASP A 124 -1.15 18.95 12.41
C ASP A 124 -0.01 18.38 11.54
N LYS A 125 0.30 17.09 11.67
CA LYS A 125 1.27 16.39 10.83
C LYS A 125 0.55 15.38 9.95
N MET A 126 0.85 15.45 8.65
CA MET A 126 0.44 14.47 7.66
C MET A 126 1.49 13.37 7.63
N VAL A 127 1.11 12.14 7.96
CA VAL A 127 2.06 11.02 8.03
C VAL A 127 1.82 10.08 6.85
N VAL A 128 2.84 9.89 6.03
CA VAL A 128 2.79 9.04 4.83
C VAL A 128 3.92 8.01 4.85
N TYR A 129 3.73 6.89 4.17
CA TYR A 129 4.75 5.87 4.02
C TYR A 129 4.86 5.39 2.57
N PHE A 130 6.07 5.00 2.18
CA PHE A 130 6.33 4.41 0.88
C PHE A 130 6.20 2.89 0.92
N ASP A 131 5.45 2.33 -0.01
CA ASP A 131 5.21 0.89 -0.17
C ASP A 131 5.82 0.35 -1.47
N GLY A 132 6.69 1.10 -2.15
CA GLY A 132 7.31 0.70 -3.41
C GLY A 132 6.58 1.19 -4.66
N ASP A 133 5.42 1.84 -4.54
CA ASP A 133 4.70 2.42 -5.69
C ASP A 133 4.48 3.93 -5.49
N HIS A 134 5.08 4.78 -6.34
CA HIS A 134 4.92 6.23 -6.22
C HIS A 134 3.47 6.69 -6.46
N ALA A 135 2.66 5.90 -7.17
CA ALA A 135 1.24 6.22 -7.35
C ALA A 135 0.47 6.07 -6.03
N ASN A 136 0.78 5.06 -5.21
CA ASN A 136 0.16 4.90 -3.89
C ASN A 136 0.65 5.98 -2.91
N LEU A 137 1.94 6.33 -2.95
CA LEU A 137 2.45 7.44 -2.15
C LEU A 137 1.77 8.77 -2.51
N ARG A 138 1.58 9.05 -3.80
CA ARG A 138 0.83 10.22 -4.25
C ARG A 138 -0.63 10.20 -3.78
N GLN A 139 -1.29 9.04 -3.82
CA GLN A 139 -2.64 8.89 -3.29
C GLN A 139 -2.71 9.27 -1.80
N GLN A 140 -1.79 8.76 -0.96
CA GLN A 140 -1.72 9.11 0.47
C GLN A 140 -1.54 10.62 0.68
N ILE A 141 -0.69 11.27 -0.13
CA ILE A 141 -0.50 12.74 -0.09
C ILE A 141 -1.82 13.45 -0.39
N ARG A 142 -2.52 13.04 -1.45
CA ARG A 142 -3.80 13.66 -1.85
C ARG A 142 -4.88 13.48 -0.77
N GLU A 143 -4.97 12.30 -0.17
CA GLU A 143 -5.86 12.01 0.97
C GLU A 143 -5.54 12.89 2.17
N GLY A 144 -4.26 13.02 2.50
CA GLY A 144 -3.83 13.85 3.62
C GLY A 144 -4.12 15.34 3.40
N ILE A 145 -3.87 15.87 2.19
CA ILE A 145 -4.19 17.27 1.85
C ILE A 145 -5.71 17.51 1.91
N ALA A 146 -6.51 16.63 1.31
CA ALA A 146 -7.97 16.70 1.39
C ALA A 146 -8.45 16.65 2.84
N GLY A 147 -7.88 15.73 3.63
CA GLY A 147 -8.12 15.62 5.06
C GLY A 147 -7.85 16.92 5.81
N ILE A 148 -6.78 17.64 5.50
CA ILE A 148 -6.43 18.91 6.17
C ILE A 148 -7.47 19.99 5.85
N LEU A 149 -7.84 20.13 4.57
CA LEU A 149 -8.80 21.15 4.12
C LEU A 149 -10.22 20.88 4.63
N ILE A 150 -10.56 19.61 4.85
CA ILE A 150 -11.87 19.17 5.30
C ILE A 150 -11.97 19.16 6.85
N GLN A 151 -11.01 18.55 7.55
CA GLN A 151 -11.06 18.37 9.01
C GLN A 151 -10.92 19.68 9.78
N LYS A 152 -10.05 20.61 9.33
CA LYS A 152 -9.89 21.95 9.96
C LYS A 152 -11.16 22.81 9.93
N VAL A 153 -12.17 22.40 9.18
CA VAL A 153 -13.48 23.07 9.12
C VAL A 153 -14.58 22.24 9.79
N SER A 154 -14.36 20.94 9.92
CA SER A 154 -15.29 20.07 10.66
C SER A 154 -15.22 20.31 12.16
N PHE A 155 -14.02 20.53 12.68
CA PHE A 155 -13.74 20.93 14.06
C PHE A 155 -13.23 22.38 14.01
N GLY A 156 -13.82 23.29 14.78
CA GLY A 156 -13.32 24.66 14.85
C GLY A 156 -11.88 24.71 15.38
N ASN A 157 -11.30 25.91 15.48
CA ASN A 157 -9.96 26.11 16.05
C ASN A 157 -9.77 25.50 17.46
N ASP A 158 -10.86 25.26 18.17
CA ASP A 158 -10.89 24.55 19.44
C ASP A 158 -11.48 23.16 19.18
N GLY A 159 -10.67 22.11 19.37
CA GLY A 159 -11.00 20.69 19.12
C GLY A 159 -12.14 20.10 19.95
N GLU A 160 -13.16 20.87 20.28
CA GLU A 160 -14.41 20.36 20.84
C GLU A 160 -15.24 19.68 19.74
N SER A 161 -15.41 18.37 19.90
CA SER A 161 -16.31 17.56 19.10
C SER A 161 -17.74 18.10 19.22
N SER A 162 -18.25 18.74 18.17
CA SER A 162 -19.67 19.04 18.09
C SER A 162 -20.45 17.71 18.12
N ASP A 163 -21.31 17.54 19.13
CA ASP A 163 -22.24 16.41 19.31
C ASP A 163 -23.21 16.17 18.12
N ARG A 164 -23.10 16.97 17.05
CA ARG A 164 -23.83 16.85 15.78
C ARG A 164 -22.89 16.56 14.60
N ALA A 165 -21.81 15.84 14.84
CA ALA A 165 -20.86 15.47 13.80
C ALA A 165 -21.45 14.43 12.83
N MET A 166 -21.21 14.65 11.55
CA MET A 166 -21.51 13.72 10.46
C MET A 166 -20.85 12.35 10.71
N PRO A 167 -21.44 11.22 10.26
CA PRO A 167 -20.84 9.90 10.45
C PRO A 167 -19.42 9.84 9.89
N GLU A 168 -18.48 9.23 10.63
CA GLU A 168 -17.06 9.16 10.25
C GLU A 168 -16.84 8.54 8.87
N TRP A 169 -17.57 7.46 8.54
CA TRP A 169 -17.51 6.81 7.23
C TRP A 169 -17.84 7.75 6.07
N LEU A 170 -18.74 8.72 6.28
CA LEU A 170 -19.17 9.65 5.24
C LEU A 170 -18.13 10.76 5.04
N LEU A 171 -17.48 11.20 6.12
CA LEU A 171 -16.38 12.18 6.08
C LEU A 171 -15.11 11.57 5.47
N ASP A 172 -14.66 10.42 5.99
CA ASP A 172 -13.49 9.70 5.49
C ASP A 172 -13.70 9.26 4.03
N GLY A 173 -14.91 8.83 3.68
CA GLY A 173 -15.27 8.52 2.30
C GLY A 173 -15.22 9.74 1.37
N TYR A 174 -15.57 10.94 1.86
CA TYR A 174 -15.47 12.17 1.06
C TYR A 174 -14.00 12.57 0.84
N ILE A 175 -13.17 12.40 1.87
CA ILE A 175 -11.72 12.62 1.78
C ILE A 175 -11.10 11.68 0.75
N ALA A 176 -11.43 10.39 0.80
CA ALA A 176 -10.96 9.41 -0.18
C ALA A 176 -11.45 9.71 -1.60
N TYR A 177 -12.72 10.11 -1.76
CA TYR A 177 -13.26 10.54 -3.06
C TYR A 177 -12.57 11.79 -3.62
N ALA A 178 -12.27 12.77 -2.78
CA ALA A 178 -11.54 13.97 -3.18
C ALA A 178 -10.10 13.66 -3.61
N ALA A 179 -9.49 12.65 -2.99
CA ALA A 179 -8.12 12.25 -3.24
C ALA A 179 -7.97 11.38 -4.49
N GLN A 180 -8.85 10.40 -4.66
CA GLN A 180 -8.81 9.42 -5.72
C GLN A 180 -10.18 9.29 -6.39
N ASN A 181 -10.18 9.36 -7.73
CA ASN A 181 -11.35 8.98 -8.52
C ASN A 181 -11.69 7.49 -8.29
N TRP A 182 -12.91 7.09 -8.64
CA TRP A 182 -13.31 5.69 -8.59
C TRP A 182 -12.36 4.82 -9.41
N SER A 183 -11.79 3.80 -8.76
CA SER A 183 -10.77 2.92 -9.35
C SER A 183 -11.35 1.53 -9.59
N THR A 184 -10.71 0.80 -10.50
CA THR A 184 -11.08 -0.59 -10.84
C THR A 184 -10.92 -1.54 -9.67
N ALA A 185 -9.97 -1.27 -8.77
CA ALA A 185 -9.77 -2.03 -7.53
C ALA A 185 -10.92 -1.82 -6.53
N LEU A 186 -11.41 -0.58 -6.38
CA LEU A 186 -12.54 -0.26 -5.52
C LEU A 186 -13.85 -0.82 -6.05
N ASP A 187 -14.04 -0.80 -7.39
CA ASP A 187 -15.18 -1.43 -8.05
C ASP A 187 -15.19 -2.94 -7.83
N ASP A 188 -14.03 -3.60 -7.96
CA ASP A 188 -13.90 -5.04 -7.69
C ASP A 188 -14.17 -5.38 -6.21
N GLU A 189 -13.66 -4.59 -5.27
CA GLU A 189 -13.91 -4.80 -3.85
C GLU A 189 -15.39 -4.60 -3.51
N LEU A 190 -16.03 -3.53 -4.00
CA LEU A 190 -17.45 -3.27 -3.79
C LEU A 190 -18.30 -4.39 -4.35
N ARG A 191 -18.00 -4.84 -5.58
CA ARG A 191 -18.66 -5.98 -6.21
C ARG A 191 -18.58 -7.25 -5.37
N ASN A 192 -17.38 -7.60 -4.88
CA ASN A 192 -17.18 -8.79 -4.06
C ASN A 192 -17.98 -8.71 -2.74
N GLU A 193 -18.03 -7.54 -2.11
CA GLU A 193 -18.78 -7.35 -0.86
C GLU A 193 -20.29 -7.38 -1.07
N ILE A 194 -20.82 -6.78 -2.14
CA ILE A 194 -22.24 -6.83 -2.49
C ILE A 194 -22.67 -8.25 -2.90
N ALA A 195 -21.88 -8.92 -3.75
CA ALA A 195 -22.14 -10.29 -4.19
C ALA A 195 -22.06 -11.33 -3.05
N SER A 196 -21.38 -11.00 -1.95
CA SER A 196 -21.30 -11.88 -0.78
C SER A 196 -22.62 -12.04 -0.02
N GLU A 197 -23.60 -11.16 -0.26
CA GLU A 197 -24.90 -11.07 0.43
C GLU A 197 -24.81 -10.99 1.98
N LYS A 198 -23.63 -10.70 2.54
CA LYS A 198 -23.40 -10.61 3.99
C LYS A 198 -24.16 -9.45 4.64
N TYR A 199 -24.47 -8.42 3.86
CA TYR A 199 -24.99 -7.14 4.34
C TYR A 199 -26.40 -6.85 3.82
N LYS A 200 -27.40 -6.95 4.71
CA LYS A 200 -28.80 -6.60 4.38
C LYS A 200 -29.11 -5.11 4.40
N THR A 201 -28.26 -4.32 5.07
CA THR A 201 -28.46 -2.87 5.23
C THR A 201 -27.14 -2.14 5.06
N PHE A 202 -27.22 -0.92 4.51
CA PHE A 202 -26.04 -0.07 4.32
C PHE A 202 -25.27 0.18 5.63
N TYR A 203 -25.96 0.39 6.75
CA TYR A 203 -25.28 0.60 8.04
C TYR A 203 -24.43 -0.60 8.46
N ARG A 204 -24.85 -1.83 8.13
CA ARG A 204 -24.04 -3.02 8.40
C ARG A 204 -22.83 -3.05 7.48
N PHE A 205 -23.00 -2.74 6.20
CA PHE A 205 -21.90 -2.62 5.25
C PHE A 205 -20.87 -1.57 5.71
N ALA A 206 -21.32 -0.35 6.03
CA ALA A 206 -20.48 0.73 6.54
C ALA A 206 -19.82 0.41 7.89
N TYR A 207 -20.39 -0.48 8.72
CA TYR A 207 -19.74 -0.90 9.96
C TYR A 207 -18.53 -1.80 9.70
N TYR A 208 -18.60 -2.73 8.74
CA TYR A 208 -17.49 -3.63 8.43
C TYR A 208 -16.46 -3.01 7.48
N LYS A 209 -16.91 -2.17 6.55
CA LYS A 209 -16.10 -1.53 5.50
C LYS A 209 -16.45 -0.03 5.38
N PRO A 210 -16.12 0.78 6.40
CA PRO A 210 -16.55 2.19 6.46
C PRO A 210 -16.00 3.02 5.30
N LEU A 211 -14.73 2.85 4.95
CA LEU A 211 -14.11 3.64 3.89
C LEU A 211 -14.70 3.33 2.52
N LEU A 212 -14.79 2.04 2.17
CA LEU A 212 -15.38 1.59 0.91
C LEU A 212 -16.84 2.03 0.80
N ALA A 213 -17.62 1.94 1.89
CA ALA A 213 -19.01 2.40 1.91
C ALA A 213 -19.13 3.91 1.71
N GLY A 214 -18.23 4.70 2.30
CA GLY A 214 -18.20 6.14 2.11
C GLY A 214 -17.81 6.56 0.71
N HIS A 215 -16.71 6.02 0.19
CA HIS A 215 -16.21 6.35 -1.14
C HIS A 215 -17.21 5.93 -2.23
N SER A 216 -17.77 4.72 -2.12
CA SER A 216 -18.80 4.23 -3.04
C SER A 216 -20.09 5.04 -2.97
N PHE A 217 -20.49 5.52 -1.79
CA PHE A 217 -21.64 6.41 -1.67
C PHE A 217 -21.45 7.72 -2.44
N TRP A 218 -20.28 8.36 -2.34
CA TRP A 218 -20.00 9.58 -3.10
C TRP A 218 -19.93 9.34 -4.60
N TYR A 219 -19.35 8.21 -5.00
CA TYR A 219 -19.35 7.79 -6.39
C TYR A 219 -20.77 7.50 -6.93
N TYR A 220 -21.63 6.89 -6.12
CA TYR A 220 -23.05 6.72 -6.45
C TYR A 220 -23.76 8.07 -6.65
N ILE A 221 -23.45 9.07 -5.82
CA ILE A 221 -23.99 10.42 -6.00
C ILE A 221 -23.50 11.02 -7.32
N GLU A 222 -22.23 10.83 -7.69
CA GLU A 222 -21.71 11.25 -9.00
C GLU A 222 -22.44 10.56 -10.16
N GLU A 223 -22.58 9.23 -10.13
CA GLU A 223 -23.21 8.46 -11.21
C GLU A 223 -24.70 8.79 -11.39
N ARG A 224 -25.45 8.94 -10.28
CA ARG A 224 -26.92 9.16 -10.33
C ARG A 224 -27.33 10.62 -10.39
N TYR A 225 -26.59 11.50 -9.72
CA TYR A 225 -26.96 12.90 -9.52
C TYR A 225 -25.95 13.88 -10.12
N LYS A 226 -24.97 13.43 -10.91
CA LYS A 226 -23.90 14.22 -11.52
C LYS A 226 -22.81 14.66 -10.55
N LYS A 227 -21.62 14.90 -11.10
CA LYS A 227 -20.41 15.23 -10.35
C LYS A 227 -20.49 16.53 -9.56
N GLU A 228 -21.13 17.56 -10.11
CA GLU A 228 -21.22 18.88 -9.47
C GLU A 228 -22.00 18.83 -8.16
N ASN A 229 -22.94 17.88 -8.05
CA ASN A 229 -23.75 17.70 -6.85
C ASN A 229 -22.98 17.06 -5.69
N VAL A 230 -21.78 16.48 -5.91
CA VAL A 230 -21.00 15.87 -4.83
C VAL A 230 -20.48 16.92 -3.84
N ALA A 231 -19.77 17.93 -4.35
CA ALA A 231 -19.27 19.03 -3.52
C ALA A 231 -20.43 19.86 -2.93
N TYR A 232 -21.48 20.09 -3.73
CA TYR A 232 -22.67 20.81 -3.29
C TYR A 232 -23.43 20.06 -2.19
N PHE A 233 -23.56 18.73 -2.28
CA PHE A 233 -24.15 17.89 -1.24
C PHE A 233 -23.39 18.03 0.06
N PHE A 234 -22.06 17.93 0.01
CA PHE A 234 -21.21 18.06 1.20
C PHE A 234 -21.37 19.45 1.86
N TYR A 235 -21.39 20.50 1.05
CA TYR A 235 -21.63 21.87 1.50
C TYR A 235 -22.99 22.04 2.22
N LEU A 236 -24.08 21.53 1.62
CA LEU A 236 -25.41 21.56 2.22
C LEU A 236 -25.52 20.72 3.49
N ALA A 237 -24.92 19.53 3.50
CA ALA A 237 -24.86 18.66 4.66
C ALA A 237 -24.20 19.36 5.85
N LYS A 238 -23.16 20.15 5.59
CA LYS A 238 -22.44 20.91 6.62
C LYS A 238 -23.25 22.10 7.13
N ILE A 239 -23.82 22.93 6.25
CA ILE A 239 -24.57 24.14 6.67
C ILE A 239 -25.83 23.79 7.45
N SER A 240 -26.56 22.79 6.97
CA SER A 240 -27.83 22.42 7.58
C SER A 240 -27.67 21.57 8.85
N SER A 241 -26.45 21.08 9.11
CA SER A 241 -26.16 20.05 10.12
C SER A 241 -27.14 18.85 10.07
N ASN A 242 -27.74 18.61 8.90
CA ASN A 242 -28.81 17.62 8.72
C ASN A 242 -28.74 17.00 7.31
N LEU A 243 -28.25 15.76 7.27
CA LEU A 243 -28.12 14.98 6.04
C LEU A 243 -29.45 14.79 5.29
N ASN A 244 -30.58 14.70 6.01
CA ASN A 244 -31.88 14.55 5.36
C ASN A 244 -32.28 15.78 4.54
N ASN A 245 -31.90 16.98 4.97
CA ASN A 245 -32.21 18.20 4.22
C ASN A 245 -31.38 18.27 2.93
N ALA A 246 -30.09 17.93 3.00
CA ALA A 246 -29.23 17.83 1.82
C ALA A 246 -29.77 16.80 0.81
N CYS A 247 -30.15 15.61 1.26
CA CYS A 247 -30.76 14.58 0.42
C CYS A 247 -32.10 15.01 -0.19
N ARG A 248 -32.93 15.74 0.54
CA ARG A 248 -34.22 16.22 0.00
C ARG A 248 -34.04 17.25 -1.11
N ILE A 249 -33.02 18.09 -1.03
CA ILE A 249 -32.74 19.10 -2.04
C ILE A 249 -32.21 18.45 -3.33
N ILE A 250 -31.27 17.52 -3.20
CA ILE A 250 -30.57 16.91 -4.35
C ILE A 250 -31.30 15.67 -4.87
N CYS A 251 -31.55 14.71 -3.99
CA CYS A 251 -32.13 13.40 -4.33
C CYS A 251 -33.66 13.39 -4.30
N LYS A 252 -34.31 14.42 -3.72
CA LYS A 252 -35.76 14.48 -3.48
C LYS A 252 -36.31 13.33 -2.61
N LYS A 253 -35.44 12.68 -1.84
CA LYS A 253 -35.72 11.53 -0.97
C LYS A 253 -35.10 11.76 0.41
N SER A 254 -35.55 11.00 1.41
CA SER A 254 -34.90 10.98 2.73
C SER A 254 -33.54 10.26 2.66
N PHE A 255 -32.62 10.57 3.58
CA PHE A 255 -31.29 9.94 3.59
C PHE A 255 -31.38 8.41 3.71
N LYS A 256 -32.33 7.91 4.51
CA LYS A 256 -32.56 6.47 4.68
C LYS A 256 -33.00 5.79 3.38
N GLU A 257 -33.86 6.43 2.60
CA GLU A 257 -34.30 5.91 1.30
C GLU A 257 -33.15 5.92 0.29
N VAL A 258 -32.34 6.98 0.26
CA VAL A 258 -31.16 7.04 -0.62
C VAL A 258 -30.17 5.91 -0.33
N LEU A 259 -29.93 5.59 0.96
CA LEU A 259 -29.06 4.47 1.34
C LEU A 259 -29.64 3.09 0.95
N ALA A 260 -30.97 2.96 0.95
CA ALA A 260 -31.62 1.73 0.48
C ALA A 260 -31.53 1.61 -1.05
N ASP A 261 -31.80 2.71 -1.76
CA ASP A 261 -31.66 2.78 -3.22
C ASP A 261 -30.23 2.50 -3.68
N PHE A 262 -29.23 2.95 -2.93
CA PHE A 262 -27.82 2.64 -3.17
C PHE A 262 -27.59 1.12 -3.20
N MET A 263 -28.02 0.39 -2.16
CA MET A 263 -27.79 -1.06 -2.08
C MET A 263 -28.45 -1.80 -3.26
N VAL A 264 -29.68 -1.40 -3.62
CA VAL A 264 -30.40 -2.00 -4.75
C VAL A 264 -29.72 -1.66 -6.08
N TYR A 265 -29.29 -0.42 -6.26
CA TYR A 265 -28.63 0.01 -7.48
C TYR A 265 -27.32 -0.72 -7.73
N GLU A 266 -26.45 -0.81 -6.73
CA GLU A 266 -25.17 -1.51 -6.86
C GLU A 266 -25.40 -3.00 -7.14
N GLN A 267 -26.37 -3.62 -6.46
CA GLN A 267 -26.74 -5.01 -6.73
C GLN A 267 -27.18 -5.22 -8.18
N GLU A 268 -28.15 -4.42 -8.67
CA GLU A 268 -28.61 -4.51 -10.06
C GLU A 268 -27.50 -4.23 -11.08
N LYS A 269 -26.55 -3.35 -10.76
CA LYS A 269 -25.40 -3.01 -11.61
C LYS A 269 -24.50 -4.23 -11.78
N TYR A 270 -24.12 -4.90 -10.69
CA TYR A 270 -23.25 -6.07 -10.73
C TYR A 270 -23.92 -7.33 -11.26
N ASP A 271 -25.23 -7.49 -11.04
CA ASP A 271 -25.99 -8.60 -11.62
C ASP A 271 -25.98 -8.52 -13.16
N LYS A 272 -26.28 -7.34 -13.72
CA LYS A 272 -26.23 -7.08 -15.18
C LYS A 272 -24.84 -7.25 -15.77
N ASP A 273 -23.81 -6.89 -15.01
CA ASP A 273 -22.43 -7.08 -15.44
C ASP A 273 -22.03 -8.56 -15.43
N THR A 274 -22.48 -9.32 -14.44
CA THR A 274 -22.25 -10.77 -14.33
C THR A 274 -22.91 -11.54 -15.48
N GLU A 275 -24.13 -11.18 -15.85
CA GLU A 275 -24.85 -11.79 -16.99
C GLU A 275 -24.11 -11.64 -18.34
N ARG A 276 -23.34 -10.55 -18.51
CA ARG A 276 -22.60 -10.25 -19.75
C ARG A 276 -21.25 -10.96 -19.83
N ARG A 277 -20.76 -11.49 -18.71
CA ARG A 277 -19.44 -12.14 -18.65
C ARG A 277 -19.55 -13.59 -19.12
N LEU A 278 -18.53 -14.04 -19.86
CA LEU A 278 -18.39 -15.46 -20.19
C LEU A 278 -18.30 -16.24 -18.88
N GLN A 279 -19.18 -17.23 -18.71
CA GLN A 279 -19.06 -18.17 -17.59
C GLN A 279 -17.71 -18.86 -17.68
N ILE A 280 -16.84 -18.60 -16.70
CA ILE A 280 -15.59 -19.32 -16.55
C ILE A 280 -15.98 -20.79 -16.37
N PRO A 281 -15.38 -21.75 -17.10
CA PRO A 281 -15.66 -23.16 -16.89
C PRO A 281 -15.44 -23.46 -15.42
N GLN A 282 -16.48 -23.98 -14.76
CA GLN A 282 -16.41 -24.44 -13.37
C GLN A 282 -15.34 -25.52 -13.31
N GLY A 283 -14.16 -25.15 -12.81
CA GLY A 283 -13.14 -26.11 -12.40
C GLY A 283 -13.66 -26.96 -11.24
N ASN A 284 -12.93 -28.04 -10.95
CA ASN A 284 -13.29 -29.02 -9.93
C ASN A 284 -13.66 -28.38 -8.58
N TYR A 285 -14.58 -29.05 -7.88
CA TYR A 285 -15.01 -28.85 -6.49
C TYR A 285 -14.18 -27.84 -5.68
N ILE A 286 -14.77 -26.68 -5.39
CA ILE A 286 -14.19 -25.68 -4.49
C ILE A 286 -14.63 -26.04 -3.08
N GLU A 287 -13.71 -26.57 -2.27
CA GLU A 287 -13.96 -26.73 -0.84
C GLU A 287 -13.84 -25.36 -0.16
N THR A 288 -14.95 -24.87 0.41
CA THR A 288 -14.96 -23.61 1.14
C THR A 288 -14.91 -23.87 2.64
N PHE A 289 -13.98 -23.21 3.34
CA PHE A 289 -13.90 -23.27 4.79
C PHE A 289 -14.26 -21.91 5.38
N GLU A 290 -15.15 -21.90 6.38
CA GLU A 290 -15.45 -20.68 7.12
C GLU A 290 -14.29 -20.33 8.07
N LEU A 291 -13.75 -19.12 7.89
CA LEU A 291 -12.73 -18.59 8.77
C LEU A 291 -13.37 -17.99 10.03
N GLY A 292 -12.78 -18.29 11.20
CA GLY A 292 -13.19 -17.64 12.44
C GLY A 292 -12.88 -16.14 12.42
N PRO A 293 -13.65 -15.29 13.13
CA PRO A 293 -13.66 -13.81 12.98
C PRO A 293 -12.38 -13.07 13.43
N ARG A 294 -11.31 -13.79 13.76
CA ARG A 294 -10.04 -13.25 14.29
C ARG A 294 -8.82 -13.91 13.65
N LYS A 295 -9.00 -14.59 12.51
CA LYS A 295 -7.95 -15.25 11.75
C LYS A 295 -8.09 -14.78 10.31
N ASP A 296 -7.09 -14.07 9.85
CA ASP A 296 -7.03 -13.61 8.47
C ASP A 296 -5.97 -14.41 7.75
N TYR A 297 -6.28 -14.86 6.53
CA TYR A 297 -5.36 -15.57 5.65
C TYR A 297 -5.17 -14.72 4.40
N TYR A 298 -3.92 -14.54 3.97
CA TYR A 298 -3.59 -13.77 2.78
C TYR A 298 -2.31 -14.29 2.11
N ARG A 299 -2.09 -13.87 0.86
CA ARG A 299 -0.95 -14.25 0.00
C ARG A 299 -0.73 -15.76 -0.03
N ILE A 300 -1.72 -16.47 -0.56
CA ILE A 300 -1.56 -17.89 -0.86
C ILE A 300 -0.54 -18.03 -2.00
N ASN A 301 0.44 -18.91 -1.84
CA ASN A 301 1.42 -19.24 -2.87
C ASN A 301 1.49 -20.75 -3.08
N VAL A 302 1.07 -21.20 -4.27
CA VAL A 302 0.91 -22.61 -4.62
C VAL A 302 2.20 -23.15 -5.22
N ASN A 303 2.54 -24.40 -4.90
CA ASN A 303 3.69 -25.06 -5.49
C ASN A 303 3.55 -25.15 -7.03
N PRO A 304 4.55 -24.69 -7.80
CA PRO A 304 4.50 -24.72 -9.27
C PRO A 304 4.53 -26.14 -9.85
N ASN A 305 4.96 -27.15 -9.07
CA ASN A 305 4.96 -28.53 -9.51
C ASN A 305 3.54 -29.12 -9.49
N LYS A 306 3.00 -29.43 -10.67
CA LYS A 306 1.63 -29.94 -10.87
C LYS A 306 1.31 -31.25 -10.16
N GLN A 307 2.31 -32.02 -9.74
CA GLN A 307 2.11 -33.28 -9.02
C GLN A 307 1.99 -33.08 -7.51
N ASN A 308 2.42 -31.92 -7.00
CA ASN A 308 2.44 -31.62 -5.57
C ASN A 308 1.39 -30.55 -5.27
N ASN A 309 0.40 -30.90 -4.46
CA ASN A 309 -0.69 -30.00 -4.08
C ASN A 309 -0.34 -29.08 -2.90
N SER A 310 0.94 -29.04 -2.51
CA SER A 310 1.39 -28.19 -1.42
C SER A 310 1.22 -26.71 -1.73
N TYR A 311 0.87 -25.95 -0.70
CA TYR A 311 0.76 -24.50 -0.78
C TYR A 311 1.16 -23.85 0.54
N ALA A 312 1.73 -22.67 0.43
CA ALA A 312 2.10 -21.84 1.55
C ALA A 312 1.09 -20.70 1.70
N VAL A 313 0.70 -20.38 2.94
CA VAL A 313 -0.23 -19.28 3.23
C VAL A 313 0.17 -18.58 4.52
N ILE A 314 -0.08 -17.28 4.56
CA ILE A 314 0.17 -16.46 5.73
C ILE A 314 -1.10 -16.40 6.56
N GLN A 315 -0.97 -16.71 7.84
CA GLN A 315 -2.02 -16.52 8.83
C GLN A 315 -1.65 -15.34 9.73
N TYR A 316 -2.55 -14.37 9.84
CA TYR A 316 -2.48 -13.30 10.83
C TYR A 316 -3.50 -13.51 11.95
N LYS A 317 -3.04 -13.36 13.19
CA LYS A 317 -3.88 -13.46 14.39
C LYS A 317 -3.34 -12.56 15.50
N LYS A 318 -4.04 -11.45 15.77
CA LYS A 318 -3.74 -10.52 16.88
C LYS A 318 -2.28 -10.06 16.94
N GLY A 319 -1.76 -9.52 15.83
CA GLY A 319 -0.37 -9.04 15.73
C GLY A 319 0.69 -10.12 15.48
N ILE A 320 0.33 -11.41 15.55
CA ILE A 320 1.26 -12.51 15.24
C ILE A 320 1.02 -12.99 13.81
N VAL A 321 2.07 -12.97 13.01
CA VAL A 321 2.12 -13.53 11.66
C VAL A 321 2.70 -14.94 11.74
N ARG A 322 2.04 -15.90 11.08
CA ARG A 322 2.55 -17.26 10.89
C ARG A 322 2.57 -17.62 9.42
N LEU A 323 3.68 -18.18 8.97
CA LEU A 323 3.74 -18.87 7.69
C LEU A 323 3.36 -20.33 7.89
N LYS A 324 2.32 -20.77 7.21
CA LYS A 324 1.86 -22.16 7.23
C LYS A 324 2.12 -22.80 5.86
N LEU A 325 2.74 -23.97 5.87
CA LEU A 325 2.86 -24.84 4.71
C LEU A 325 1.86 -25.98 4.88
N PHE A 326 0.98 -26.12 3.90
CA PHE A 326 0.03 -27.21 3.78
C PHE A 326 0.58 -28.21 2.77
N GLU A 327 0.67 -29.48 3.19
CA GLU A 327 1.07 -30.61 2.37
C GLU A 327 0.03 -31.70 2.56
N ASP A 328 -0.83 -31.86 1.55
CA ASP A 328 -2.03 -32.69 1.64
C ASP A 328 -2.87 -32.28 2.88
N ASP A 329 -2.96 -33.16 3.89
CA ASP A 329 -3.70 -32.91 5.13
C ASP A 329 -2.83 -32.37 6.29
N ASN A 330 -1.52 -32.27 6.09
CA ASN A 330 -0.59 -31.85 7.14
C ASN A 330 -0.34 -30.34 7.10
N GLU A 331 -0.53 -29.68 8.25
CA GLU A 331 -0.20 -28.27 8.43
C GLU A 331 1.08 -28.12 9.25
N THR A 332 2.10 -27.47 8.67
CA THR A 332 3.34 -27.13 9.37
C THR A 332 3.54 -25.62 9.44
N THR A 333 3.99 -25.11 10.59
CA THR A 333 4.32 -23.68 10.74
C THR A 333 5.82 -23.47 10.52
N LEU A 334 6.19 -22.80 9.42
CA LEU A 334 7.59 -22.55 9.06
C LEU A 334 8.16 -21.30 9.73
N LEU A 335 7.33 -20.27 9.90
CA LEU A 335 7.75 -18.99 10.48
C LEU A 335 6.68 -18.49 11.43
N LYS A 336 7.10 -17.89 12.54
CA LYS A 336 6.23 -17.19 13.48
C LYS A 336 6.96 -15.98 14.04
N TYR A 337 6.39 -14.80 13.82
CA TYR A 337 6.96 -13.54 14.32
C TYR A 337 5.86 -12.51 14.59
N GLY A 338 6.26 -11.37 15.15
CA GLY A 338 5.36 -10.28 15.52
C GLY A 338 5.00 -10.26 17.01
N ILE A 339 4.49 -9.11 17.45
CA ILE A 339 4.13 -8.83 18.84
C ILE A 339 2.61 -8.87 18.95
N ARG A 340 2.09 -9.40 20.06
CA ARG A 340 0.65 -9.40 20.29
C ARG A 340 0.14 -7.96 20.36
N ASN A 341 -0.69 -7.58 19.39
CA ASN A 341 -1.40 -6.31 19.36
C ASN A 341 -2.90 -6.57 19.25
N TYR A 342 -3.69 -5.73 19.91
CA TYR A 342 -5.15 -5.74 19.81
C TYR A 342 -5.64 -5.01 18.55
N GLN A 343 -4.78 -4.22 17.90
CA GLN A 343 -5.05 -3.60 16.61
C GLN A 343 -4.89 -4.64 15.48
N ASN A 344 -5.87 -4.68 14.57
CA ASN A 344 -5.88 -5.56 13.41
C ASN A 344 -5.15 -4.90 12.22
N GLU A 345 -3.88 -4.57 12.38
CA GLU A 345 -3.06 -4.04 11.27
C GLU A 345 -2.07 -5.09 10.80
N THR A 346 -2.30 -5.59 9.60
CA THR A 346 -1.36 -6.42 8.86
C THR A 346 -0.40 -5.55 8.09
N ASN A 347 0.89 -5.90 8.08
CA ASN A 347 1.81 -5.31 7.11
C ASN A 347 1.33 -5.67 5.69
N PRO A 348 1.05 -4.68 4.81
CA PRO A 348 0.53 -4.95 3.48
C PRO A 348 1.58 -5.63 2.59
N SER A 349 2.87 -5.43 2.87
CA SER A 349 4.00 -5.84 2.01
C SER A 349 4.69 -7.12 2.47
N TYR A 350 4.55 -7.57 3.72
CA TYR A 350 5.29 -8.72 4.25
C TYR A 350 4.42 -9.72 5.03
N PRO A 351 4.81 -11.01 5.08
CA PRO A 351 5.94 -11.64 4.40
C PRO A 351 5.68 -11.96 2.92
N ILE A 352 6.74 -12.08 2.12
CA ILE A 352 6.70 -12.44 0.69
C ILE A 352 7.32 -13.83 0.52
N MET A 353 6.82 -14.59 -0.45
CA MET A 353 7.21 -15.97 -0.67
C MET A 353 7.41 -16.25 -2.15
N ALA A 354 8.39 -17.09 -2.47
CA ALA A 354 8.64 -17.57 -3.82
C ALA A 354 8.99 -19.06 -3.82
N TRP A 355 8.29 -19.83 -4.64
CA TRP A 355 8.69 -21.21 -4.92
C TRP A 355 9.75 -21.24 -6.02
N ASP A 356 10.70 -22.15 -5.84
CA ASP A 356 11.63 -22.55 -6.90
C ASP A 356 10.86 -23.16 -8.10
N PRO A 357 11.32 -23.05 -9.37
CA PRO A 357 10.59 -23.61 -10.51
C PRO A 357 10.41 -25.13 -10.43
N LYS A 358 11.24 -25.84 -9.66
CA LYS A 358 11.09 -27.28 -9.41
C LYS A 358 10.10 -27.61 -8.28
N GLY A 359 9.72 -26.63 -7.47
CA GLY A 359 8.80 -26.82 -6.35
C GLY A 359 9.40 -27.50 -5.12
N THR A 360 10.73 -27.59 -5.02
CA THR A 360 11.43 -28.27 -3.91
C THR A 360 11.85 -27.32 -2.79
N ARG A 361 11.99 -26.02 -3.10
CA ARG A 361 12.41 -24.99 -2.15
C ARG A 361 11.43 -23.84 -2.12
N LEU A 362 11.20 -23.31 -0.91
CA LEU A 362 10.39 -22.14 -0.64
C LEU A 362 11.28 -21.05 -0.03
N THR A 363 11.45 -19.95 -0.76
CA THR A 363 12.09 -18.74 -0.24
C THR A 363 11.05 -17.88 0.46
N VAL A 364 11.41 -17.35 1.61
CA VAL A 364 10.54 -16.47 2.41
C VAL A 364 11.34 -15.24 2.84
N ILE A 365 10.76 -14.07 2.59
CA ILE A 365 11.29 -12.78 2.99
C ILE A 365 10.33 -12.16 4.00
N TYR A 366 10.86 -11.72 5.13
CA TYR A 366 10.06 -11.20 6.22
C TYR A 366 10.80 -10.08 6.96
N THR A 367 10.04 -9.23 7.65
CA THR A 367 10.61 -8.16 8.47
C THR A 367 10.45 -8.52 9.94
N GLU A 368 11.55 -8.57 10.67
CA GLU A 368 11.58 -8.88 12.10
C GLU A 368 12.44 -7.86 12.83
N GLU A 369 11.86 -7.19 13.83
CA GLU A 369 12.55 -6.15 14.61
C GLU A 369 13.17 -5.04 13.74
N GLY A 370 12.48 -4.66 12.66
CA GLY A 370 12.95 -3.65 11.71
C GLY A 370 14.06 -4.11 10.76
N LYS A 371 14.45 -5.39 10.79
CA LYS A 371 15.44 -5.98 9.88
C LYS A 371 14.76 -6.83 8.81
N LEU A 372 15.25 -6.72 7.58
CA LEU A 372 14.82 -7.50 6.43
C LEU A 372 15.59 -8.82 6.40
N LYS A 373 14.90 -9.94 6.59
CA LYS A 373 15.51 -11.26 6.64
C LYS A 373 14.96 -12.14 5.52
N LEU A 374 15.84 -12.96 4.96
CA LEU A 374 15.52 -13.96 3.95
C LEU A 374 15.97 -15.33 4.45
N PHE A 375 15.11 -16.34 4.29
CA PHE A 375 15.52 -17.73 4.44
C PHE A 375 14.96 -18.59 3.31
N VAL A 376 15.61 -19.73 3.08
CA VAL A 376 15.17 -20.73 2.13
C VAL A 376 14.87 -22.00 2.92
N PHE A 377 13.68 -22.54 2.72
CA PHE A 377 13.25 -23.81 3.29
C PHE A 377 13.19 -24.88 2.20
N ASP A 378 13.91 -25.97 2.39
CA ASP A 378 13.88 -27.12 1.50
C ASP A 378 12.79 -28.09 1.97
N VAL A 379 11.77 -28.30 1.14
CA VAL A 379 10.57 -29.06 1.51
C VAL A 379 10.84 -30.57 1.54
N GLU A 380 11.73 -31.06 0.68
CA GLU A 380 12.08 -32.49 0.61
C GLU A 380 12.92 -32.91 1.82
N THR A 381 13.95 -32.12 2.14
CA THR A 381 14.88 -32.43 3.24
C THR A 381 14.45 -31.90 4.60
N ARG A 382 13.44 -31.01 4.63
CA ARG A 382 12.97 -30.28 5.82
C ARG A 382 14.06 -29.42 6.47
N LEU A 383 15.06 -29.00 5.69
CA LEU A 383 16.17 -28.17 6.15
C LEU A 383 15.90 -26.68 5.89
N GLU A 384 16.12 -25.87 6.92
CA GLU A 384 16.17 -24.41 6.80
C GLU A 384 17.61 -23.97 6.56
N TYR A 385 17.88 -23.29 5.45
CA TYR A 385 19.19 -22.69 5.19
C TYR A 385 19.42 -21.46 6.10
N PRO A 386 20.69 -21.09 6.37
CA PRO A 386 21.00 -19.92 7.19
C PRO A 386 20.30 -18.65 6.71
N LYS A 387 19.78 -17.88 7.67
CA LYS A 387 19.08 -16.62 7.41
C LYS A 387 20.05 -15.56 6.89
N LEU A 388 19.70 -14.92 5.78
CA LEU A 388 20.42 -13.79 5.21
C LEU A 388 19.78 -12.49 5.70
N ASP A 389 20.60 -11.52 6.11
CA ASP A 389 20.16 -10.16 6.46
C ASP A 389 20.38 -9.25 5.24
N LEU A 390 19.29 -8.68 4.73
CA LEU A 390 19.27 -7.82 3.55
C LEU A 390 19.07 -6.34 3.90
N THR A 391 19.02 -6.00 5.19
CA THR A 391 18.66 -4.65 5.69
C THR A 391 19.60 -3.54 5.20
N ASN A 392 20.87 -3.87 4.96
CA ASN A 392 21.86 -2.89 4.50
C ASN A 392 21.81 -2.67 2.97
N GLU A 393 21.18 -3.59 2.24
CA GLU A 393 21.17 -3.59 0.77
C GLU A 393 19.89 -2.99 0.21
N PHE A 394 18.76 -3.28 0.87
CA PHE A 394 17.42 -2.85 0.46
C PHE A 394 16.66 -2.24 1.62
N THR A 395 15.90 -1.18 1.32
CA THR A 395 14.97 -0.59 2.28
C THR A 395 13.73 -1.47 2.44
N GLN A 396 13.19 -1.94 1.32
CA GLN A 396 12.08 -2.90 1.27
C GLN A 396 12.16 -3.72 -0.03
N ILE A 397 11.47 -4.85 -0.08
CA ILE A 397 11.36 -5.76 -1.21
C ILE A 397 9.86 -5.91 -1.48
N GLN A 398 9.44 -5.75 -2.73
CA GLN A 398 8.04 -5.83 -3.14
C GLN A 398 7.64 -7.20 -3.66
N ASP A 399 8.50 -7.79 -4.48
CA ASP A 399 8.26 -9.11 -5.07
C ASP A 399 9.57 -9.91 -5.14
N VAL A 400 9.45 -11.23 -5.04
CA VAL A 400 10.55 -12.17 -5.23
C VAL A 400 10.08 -13.31 -6.12
N LYS A 401 10.91 -13.65 -7.10
CA LYS A 401 10.74 -14.85 -7.94
C LYS A 401 12.09 -15.53 -8.13
N TYR A 402 12.04 -16.78 -8.58
CA TYR A 402 13.24 -17.45 -9.04
C TYR A 402 13.47 -17.18 -10.52
N MET A 403 14.74 -17.17 -10.93
CA MET A 403 15.09 -17.37 -12.33
C MET A 403 14.85 -18.83 -12.74
N LEU A 404 15.24 -19.22 -13.96
CA LEU A 404 15.14 -20.64 -14.37
C LEU A 404 16.01 -21.57 -13.53
N ASP A 405 17.03 -21.02 -12.87
CA ASP A 405 17.91 -21.74 -11.97
C ASP A 405 17.47 -21.57 -10.51
N SER A 406 17.46 -22.68 -9.77
CA SER A 406 17.16 -22.75 -8.33
C SER A 406 18.21 -22.11 -7.41
N ARG A 407 19.01 -21.20 -7.97
CA ARG A 407 20.19 -20.58 -7.35
C ARG A 407 20.13 -19.06 -7.38
N THR A 408 19.37 -18.49 -8.31
CA THR A 408 19.30 -17.04 -8.50
C THR A 408 17.88 -16.54 -8.25
N LEU A 409 17.76 -15.60 -7.31
CA LEU A 409 16.52 -14.88 -7.05
C LEU A 409 16.48 -13.59 -7.88
N LEU A 410 15.28 -13.23 -8.30
CA LEU A 410 14.91 -12.00 -8.95
C LEU A 410 14.02 -11.21 -7.98
N PHE A 411 14.35 -9.94 -7.77
CA PHE A 411 13.63 -9.04 -6.88
C PHE A 411 13.14 -7.80 -7.63
N SER A 412 11.95 -7.32 -7.28
CA SER A 412 11.61 -5.90 -7.36
C SER A 412 11.78 -5.32 -5.96
N ALA A 413 12.73 -4.42 -5.77
CA ALA A 413 13.11 -3.93 -4.44
C ALA A 413 13.37 -2.42 -4.44
N VAL A 414 13.16 -1.80 -3.28
CA VAL A 414 13.38 -0.38 -3.08
C VAL A 414 14.77 -0.14 -2.53
N LYS A 415 15.52 0.72 -3.21
CA LYS A 415 16.81 1.24 -2.77
C LYS A 415 16.85 2.75 -2.98
N ASN A 416 17.24 3.49 -1.96
CA ASN A 416 17.31 4.97 -1.99
C ASN A 416 16.01 5.68 -2.43
N GLY A 417 14.86 5.03 -2.27
CA GLY A 417 13.57 5.59 -2.68
C GLY A 417 13.07 5.22 -4.08
N HIS A 418 13.87 4.50 -4.87
CA HIS A 418 13.46 4.00 -6.19
C HIS A 418 13.22 2.50 -6.15
N THR A 419 12.22 2.05 -6.90
CA THR A 419 11.87 0.63 -7.01
C THR A 419 12.50 0.06 -8.27
N ASP A 420 13.53 -0.74 -8.09
CA ASP A 420 14.36 -1.30 -9.17
C ASP A 420 14.38 -2.82 -9.12
N ILE A 421 14.87 -3.41 -10.22
CA ILE A 421 15.04 -4.84 -10.38
C ILE A 421 16.45 -5.24 -9.98
N PHE A 422 16.54 -6.27 -9.14
CA PHE A 422 17.81 -6.83 -8.68
C PHE A 422 17.82 -8.34 -8.83
N THR A 423 19.02 -8.91 -8.90
CA THR A 423 19.23 -10.34 -8.83
C THR A 423 20.14 -10.68 -7.66
N LEU A 424 19.92 -11.82 -7.03
CA LEU A 424 20.73 -12.32 -5.92
C LEU A 424 21.08 -13.78 -6.15
N GLY A 425 22.38 -14.08 -6.22
CA GLY A 425 22.87 -15.45 -6.17
C GLY A 425 22.84 -15.98 -4.73
N LEU A 426 22.15 -17.09 -4.48
CA LEU A 426 22.00 -17.67 -3.14
C LEU A 426 23.31 -18.27 -2.60
N GLU A 427 24.17 -18.81 -3.48
CA GLU A 427 25.42 -19.46 -3.10
C GLU A 427 26.53 -18.45 -2.75
N ASN A 428 26.65 -17.39 -3.55
CA ASN A 428 27.71 -16.39 -3.42
C ASN A 428 27.24 -15.09 -2.75
N GLN A 429 25.95 -14.96 -2.45
CA GLN A 429 25.30 -13.76 -1.90
C GLN A 429 25.58 -12.49 -2.71
N LYS A 430 25.85 -12.64 -4.00
CA LYS A 430 26.17 -11.52 -4.88
C LYS A 430 24.88 -10.88 -5.38
N ILE A 431 24.72 -9.59 -5.07
CA ILE A 431 23.63 -8.76 -5.58
C ILE A 431 24.08 -8.07 -6.86
N GLN A 432 23.20 -8.05 -7.86
CA GLN A 432 23.40 -7.31 -9.10
C GLN A 432 22.15 -6.50 -9.41
N GLN A 433 22.34 -5.20 -9.60
CA GLN A 433 21.28 -4.29 -10.04
C GLN A 433 21.07 -4.43 -11.55
N ILE A 434 19.81 -4.42 -11.98
CA ILE A 434 19.41 -4.59 -13.39
C ILE A 434 18.87 -3.28 -13.95
N THR A 435 18.08 -2.55 -13.16
CA THR A 435 17.53 -1.23 -13.50
C THR A 435 18.02 -0.20 -12.47
N ASP A 436 18.19 1.04 -12.89
CA ASP A 436 18.68 2.13 -12.07
C ASP A 436 18.11 3.44 -12.63
N ASP A 437 16.83 3.65 -12.41
CA ASP A 437 16.14 4.85 -12.87
C ASP A 437 15.06 5.33 -11.88
N VAL A 438 14.46 6.49 -12.17
CA VAL A 438 13.48 7.13 -11.26
C VAL A 438 12.11 6.44 -11.35
N TYR A 439 11.87 5.60 -12.36
CA TYR A 439 10.58 4.93 -12.57
C TYR A 439 10.41 3.71 -11.66
N ASP A 440 9.17 3.31 -11.43
CA ASP A 440 8.87 2.16 -10.58
C ASP A 440 8.86 0.87 -11.42
N ASP A 441 9.80 -0.03 -11.16
CA ASP A 441 9.91 -1.32 -11.83
C ASP A 441 9.41 -2.49 -10.96
N LEU A 442 8.19 -2.92 -11.24
CA LEU A 442 7.40 -3.82 -10.41
C LEU A 442 7.13 -5.18 -11.09
N ASP A 443 6.75 -6.16 -10.29
CA ASP A 443 6.27 -7.49 -10.70
C ASP A 443 7.23 -8.24 -11.66
N ALA A 444 8.55 -8.11 -11.44
CA ALA A 444 9.57 -8.67 -12.33
C ALA A 444 9.48 -10.20 -12.43
N THR A 445 9.53 -10.72 -13.66
CA THR A 445 9.44 -12.15 -13.94
C THR A 445 10.44 -12.56 -15.01
N PHE A 446 11.17 -13.63 -14.74
CA PHE A 446 12.11 -14.19 -15.70
C PHE A 446 11.39 -14.97 -16.80
N CYS A 447 11.74 -14.70 -18.05
CA CYS A 447 11.19 -15.38 -19.22
C CYS A 447 12.30 -15.87 -20.14
N SER A 448 12.10 -17.04 -20.73
CA SER A 448 13.00 -17.59 -21.74
C SER A 448 12.27 -17.73 -23.07
N PHE A 449 12.81 -17.04 -24.07
CA PHE A 449 12.31 -17.02 -25.44
C PHE A 449 13.28 -17.74 -26.37
N PRO A 450 12.85 -18.16 -27.57
CA PRO A 450 13.74 -18.72 -28.57
C PRO A 450 14.96 -17.83 -28.78
N ASN A 451 16.13 -18.36 -28.41
CA ASN A 451 17.44 -17.71 -28.53
C ASN A 451 17.69 -16.48 -27.64
N LYS A 452 16.81 -16.13 -26.68
CA LYS A 452 17.01 -15.01 -25.75
C LYS A 452 16.39 -15.25 -24.38
N THR A 453 17.12 -14.93 -23.33
CA THR A 453 16.58 -14.79 -21.98
C THR A 453 16.27 -13.32 -21.70
N VAL A 454 15.15 -13.06 -21.04
CA VAL A 454 14.71 -11.71 -20.70
C VAL A 454 14.12 -11.68 -19.30
N ILE A 455 14.08 -10.48 -18.72
CA ILE A 455 13.26 -10.20 -17.55
C ILE A 455 12.14 -9.27 -18.01
N ILE A 456 10.88 -9.65 -17.77
CA ILE A 456 9.70 -8.84 -18.07
C ILE A 456 9.19 -8.25 -16.77
N PHE A 457 8.80 -6.99 -16.80
CA PHE A 457 8.34 -6.25 -15.63
C PHE A 457 7.32 -5.19 -16.04
N SER A 458 6.61 -4.67 -15.04
CA SER A 458 5.70 -3.54 -15.19
C SER A 458 6.42 -2.25 -14.78
N SER A 459 6.33 -1.20 -15.59
CA SER A 459 6.94 0.09 -15.29
C SER A 459 6.08 1.27 -15.69
N ASN A 460 6.16 2.37 -14.94
CA ASN A 460 5.51 3.65 -15.25
C ASN A 460 6.41 4.58 -16.09
N ARG A 461 7.46 4.05 -16.73
CA ARG A 461 8.24 4.80 -17.73
C ARG A 461 7.38 5.14 -18.96
N PRO A 462 7.47 6.37 -19.51
CA PRO A 462 6.66 6.79 -20.65
C PRO A 462 7.10 6.17 -21.99
N SER A 463 8.37 5.77 -22.09
CA SER A 463 8.92 5.06 -23.25
C SER A 463 10.16 4.28 -22.84
N ALA A 464 10.65 3.38 -23.70
CA ALA A 464 11.84 2.58 -23.44
C ALA A 464 13.14 3.40 -23.26
N GLU A 465 13.21 4.60 -23.86
CA GLU A 465 14.37 5.51 -23.81
C GLU A 465 14.12 6.73 -22.91
N ALA A 466 13.13 6.63 -22.02
CA ALA A 466 12.75 7.73 -21.16
C ALA A 466 13.93 8.22 -20.31
N LYS A 467 14.15 9.55 -20.32
CA LYS A 467 15.23 10.17 -19.56
C LYS A 467 14.87 10.20 -18.08
N SER A 468 15.79 9.72 -17.25
CA SER A 468 15.75 9.91 -15.80
C SER A 468 16.21 11.33 -15.45
N GLY A 469 15.62 11.92 -14.41
CA GLY A 469 16.00 13.25 -13.90
C GLY A 469 15.27 13.62 -12.61
N ASP A 470 15.85 14.51 -11.82
CA ASP A 470 15.38 14.91 -10.48
C ASP A 470 13.99 15.56 -10.43
N THR A 471 13.49 16.06 -11.56
CA THR A 471 12.16 16.68 -11.68
C THR A 471 11.12 15.75 -12.30
N THR A 472 11.51 14.51 -12.61
CA THR A 472 10.59 13.53 -13.19
C THR A 472 9.70 12.96 -12.08
N LEU A 473 8.39 12.97 -12.32
CA LEU A 473 7.38 12.41 -11.40
C LEU A 473 6.81 11.11 -12.00
N PRO A 474 7.26 9.92 -11.55
CA PRO A 474 6.84 8.62 -12.08
C PRO A 474 5.34 8.41 -12.04
N SER A 475 4.70 8.86 -10.96
CA SER A 475 3.26 8.74 -10.68
C SER A 475 2.32 9.42 -11.68
N LYS A 476 2.84 10.14 -12.69
CA LYS A 476 2.02 10.73 -13.76
C LYS A 476 1.64 9.72 -14.82
N ASN A 477 2.45 8.69 -14.97
CA ASN A 477 2.31 7.72 -16.03
C ASN A 477 1.65 6.45 -15.52
N ARG A 478 0.99 5.77 -16.43
CA ARG A 478 0.41 4.45 -16.19
C ARG A 478 1.47 3.37 -16.32
N TYR A 479 1.20 2.23 -15.70
CA TYR A 479 2.05 1.06 -15.84
C TYR A 479 1.86 0.39 -17.21
N ASN A 480 2.97 0.12 -17.89
CA ASN A 480 3.06 -0.68 -19.10
C ASN A 480 4.05 -1.83 -18.89
N ILE A 481 3.98 -2.85 -19.74
CA ILE A 481 4.90 -3.98 -19.71
C ILE A 481 6.14 -3.65 -20.52
N PHE A 482 7.30 -3.88 -19.91
CA PHE A 482 8.62 -3.75 -20.52
C PHE A 482 9.40 -5.05 -20.34
N PHE A 483 10.41 -5.26 -21.17
CA PHE A 483 11.43 -6.26 -20.89
C PHE A 483 12.81 -5.66 -20.98
N VAL A 484 13.75 -6.29 -20.28
CA VAL A 484 15.17 -5.99 -20.34
C VAL A 484 15.95 -7.18 -20.87
N THR A 485 16.88 -6.90 -21.78
CA THR A 485 17.87 -7.86 -22.32
C THR A 485 19.28 -7.42 -21.96
N ASN A 486 20.22 -8.36 -22.08
CA ASN A 486 21.64 -8.14 -21.84
C ASN A 486 21.94 -7.64 -20.42
N PHE A 487 21.29 -8.23 -19.41
CA PHE A 487 21.42 -7.90 -17.98
C PHE A 487 22.80 -8.28 -17.37
N GLY A 488 23.88 -7.88 -18.06
CA GLY A 488 25.26 -8.01 -17.61
C GLY A 488 25.59 -7.00 -16.50
N SER A 489 26.88 -6.84 -16.22
CA SER A 489 27.35 -6.20 -14.97
C SER A 489 27.02 -4.71 -14.80
N LYS A 490 26.54 -4.01 -15.85
CA LYS A 490 26.25 -2.57 -15.80
C LYS A 490 24.79 -2.28 -16.22
N PRO A 491 23.93 -1.80 -15.29
CA PRO A 491 22.53 -1.46 -15.57
C PRO A 491 22.36 -0.55 -16.80
N ALA A 492 23.18 0.49 -16.92
CA ALA A 492 23.09 1.48 -18.01
C ALA A 492 23.23 0.89 -19.43
N VAL A 493 23.86 -0.28 -19.57
CA VAL A 493 24.06 -0.97 -20.86
C VAL A 493 22.88 -1.89 -21.20
N ASN A 494 21.99 -2.17 -20.26
CA ASN A 494 20.88 -3.10 -20.43
C ASN A 494 19.83 -2.52 -21.38
N GLN A 495 19.40 -3.29 -22.37
CA GLN A 495 18.44 -2.80 -23.36
C GLN A 495 17.01 -3.05 -22.89
N ILE A 496 16.29 -1.96 -22.64
CA ILE A 496 14.88 -1.96 -22.26
C ILE A 496 14.03 -1.80 -23.52
N THR A 497 12.91 -2.52 -23.60
CA THR A 497 11.97 -2.45 -24.72
C THR A 497 10.55 -2.51 -24.21
N GLN A 498 9.69 -1.66 -24.76
CA GLN A 498 8.28 -1.59 -24.41
C GLN A 498 7.49 -2.68 -25.16
N LEU A 499 6.67 -3.44 -24.42
CA LEU A 499 5.83 -4.51 -24.96
C LEU A 499 4.36 -4.14 -25.07
N SER A 500 3.89 -3.25 -24.21
CA SER A 500 2.52 -2.75 -24.25
C SER A 500 2.50 -1.23 -24.30
N ASP A 501 1.50 -0.69 -24.97
CA ASP A 501 1.13 0.73 -24.93
C ASP A 501 -0.38 0.83 -24.73
N ILE A 502 -0.82 0.56 -23.50
CA ILE A 502 -2.24 0.63 -23.16
C ILE A 502 -2.68 2.09 -23.03
N LYS A 503 -3.87 2.42 -23.54
CA LYS A 503 -4.41 3.79 -23.52
C LYS A 503 -5.03 4.20 -22.19
N HIS A 504 -5.58 3.24 -21.46
CA HIS A 504 -6.30 3.42 -20.21
C HIS A 504 -5.91 2.29 -19.25
N GLY A 505 -6.03 2.54 -17.95
CA GLY A 505 -5.64 1.58 -16.92
C GLY A 505 -4.13 1.36 -16.82
N ASN A 506 -3.76 0.30 -16.11
CA ASN A 506 -2.43 -0.18 -15.83
C ASN A 506 -2.25 -1.60 -16.39
N ALA A 507 -1.04 -1.96 -16.78
CA ALA A 507 -0.65 -3.32 -17.11
C ALA A 507 0.32 -3.83 -16.04
N ARG A 508 -0.07 -4.88 -15.31
CA ARG A 508 0.65 -5.45 -14.16
C ARG A 508 0.81 -6.97 -14.28
N PHE A 509 1.64 -7.55 -13.42
CA PHE A 509 1.84 -9.00 -13.29
C PHE A 509 2.16 -9.75 -14.60
N PRO A 510 3.20 -9.34 -15.35
CA PRO A 510 3.61 -10.08 -16.53
C PRO A 510 4.09 -11.49 -16.16
N THR A 511 3.64 -12.50 -16.89
CA THR A 511 3.96 -13.92 -16.64
C THR A 511 4.23 -14.65 -17.96
N PRO A 512 5.23 -15.55 -18.04
CA PRO A 512 5.42 -16.39 -19.23
C PRO A 512 4.26 -17.38 -19.37
N TYR A 513 3.71 -17.51 -20.59
CA TYR A 513 2.69 -18.51 -20.89
C TYR A 513 3.26 -19.69 -21.67
N ASN A 514 4.07 -19.39 -22.69
CA ASN A 514 4.88 -20.37 -23.42
C ASN A 514 6.10 -19.66 -24.04
N ASN A 515 6.90 -20.39 -24.82
CA ASN A 515 8.12 -19.83 -25.42
C ASN A 515 7.89 -18.62 -26.34
N ASN A 516 6.67 -18.36 -26.82
CA ASN A 516 6.39 -17.24 -27.72
C ASN A 516 5.34 -16.26 -27.19
N HIS A 517 4.69 -16.58 -26.07
CA HIS A 517 3.58 -15.82 -25.51
C HIS A 517 3.84 -15.49 -24.06
N PHE A 518 3.47 -14.28 -23.68
CA PHE A 518 3.39 -13.84 -22.30
C PHE A 518 1.98 -13.37 -22.02
N THR A 519 1.60 -13.38 -20.76
CA THR A 519 0.34 -12.82 -20.29
C THR A 519 0.62 -11.69 -19.32
N PHE A 520 -0.32 -10.78 -19.21
CA PHE A 520 -0.33 -9.72 -18.20
C PHE A 520 -1.77 -9.39 -17.84
N ILE A 521 -1.98 -8.74 -16.70
CA ILE A 521 -3.29 -8.29 -16.26
C ILE A 521 -3.40 -6.81 -16.58
N SER A 522 -4.51 -6.39 -17.18
CA SER A 522 -4.80 -4.98 -17.37
C SER A 522 -6.27 -4.67 -17.09
N ASP A 523 -6.49 -3.52 -16.47
CA ASP A 523 -7.79 -2.98 -16.10
C ASP A 523 -8.29 -1.91 -17.08
N ALA A 524 -7.73 -1.85 -18.29
CA ALA A 524 -8.02 -0.84 -19.31
C ALA A 524 -9.52 -0.66 -19.65
N ASN A 525 -10.33 -1.70 -19.45
CA ASN A 525 -11.78 -1.68 -19.71
C ASN A 525 -12.61 -1.46 -18.44
N GLY A 526 -12.00 -1.04 -17.33
CA GLY A 526 -12.66 -0.88 -16.02
C GLY A 526 -12.68 -2.14 -15.16
N ILE A 527 -12.26 -3.28 -15.70
CA ILE A 527 -12.19 -4.59 -15.02
C ILE A 527 -10.83 -5.21 -15.33
N ALA A 528 -10.20 -5.82 -14.32
CA ALA A 528 -8.97 -6.57 -14.49
C ALA A 528 -9.18 -7.79 -15.40
N ASN A 529 -8.59 -7.74 -16.59
CA ASN A 529 -8.64 -8.81 -17.59
C ASN A 529 -7.23 -9.32 -17.88
N ARG A 530 -7.10 -10.62 -18.16
CA ARG A 530 -5.85 -11.22 -18.60
C ARG A 530 -5.70 -11.06 -20.11
N TYR A 531 -4.67 -10.34 -20.52
CA TYR A 531 -4.26 -10.18 -21.91
C TYR A 531 -3.10 -11.12 -22.22
N ALA A 532 -2.99 -11.53 -23.48
CA ALA A 532 -1.87 -12.31 -23.99
C ALA A 532 -1.17 -11.53 -25.10
N GLY A 533 0.14 -11.36 -24.97
CA GLY A 533 0.99 -10.80 -26.01
C GLY A 533 1.79 -11.90 -26.70
N PHE A 534 2.11 -11.68 -27.97
CA PHE A 534 2.94 -12.57 -28.78
C PHE A 534 4.24 -11.88 -29.17
N PHE A 535 5.36 -12.58 -29.03
CA PHE A 535 6.66 -12.07 -29.44
C PHE A 535 6.91 -12.36 -30.91
N THR A 536 7.16 -11.29 -31.67
CA THR A 536 7.79 -11.38 -32.99
C THR A 536 9.11 -10.64 -32.97
N THR A 537 10.10 -11.18 -33.67
CA THR A 537 11.38 -10.48 -33.86
C THR A 537 11.32 -9.74 -35.19
N LYS A 538 11.63 -8.45 -35.17
CA LYS A 538 11.86 -7.64 -36.37
C LYS A 538 13.25 -7.05 -36.29
N LYS A 539 14.01 -7.11 -37.39
CA LYS A 539 15.34 -6.49 -37.45
C LYS A 539 15.17 -4.97 -37.51
N THR A 540 15.48 -4.29 -36.41
CA THR A 540 15.45 -2.83 -36.27
C THR A 540 16.89 -2.32 -36.13
N GLY A 541 17.54 -2.05 -37.26
CA GLY A 541 18.85 -1.37 -37.31
C GLY A 541 19.98 -2.03 -36.50
N THR A 542 21.08 -1.30 -36.34
CA THR A 542 22.17 -1.63 -35.42
C THR A 542 22.06 -0.72 -34.21
N ASP A 543 21.97 -1.29 -33.02
CA ASP A 543 22.02 -0.53 -31.76
C ASP A 543 23.46 -0.09 -31.49
N THR A 544 23.68 1.22 -31.35
CA THR A 544 25.00 1.81 -31.10
C THR A 544 25.00 2.46 -29.73
N VAL A 545 25.84 1.93 -28.84
CA VAL A 545 26.07 2.46 -27.50
C VAL A 545 27.44 3.13 -27.46
N THR A 546 27.49 4.41 -27.10
CA THR A 546 28.73 5.17 -26.87
C THR A 546 28.84 5.49 -25.39
N ILE A 547 29.98 5.17 -24.78
CA ILE A 547 30.24 5.41 -23.36
C ILE A 547 31.29 6.51 -23.26
N ILE A 548 30.97 7.63 -22.59
CA ILE A 548 31.87 8.76 -22.36
C ILE A 548 31.90 9.04 -20.85
N GLY A 549 33.02 8.72 -20.19
CA GLY A 549 33.09 8.77 -18.72
C GLY A 549 32.03 7.84 -18.09
N ASP A 550 31.17 8.43 -17.26
CA ASP A 550 30.04 7.73 -16.62
C ASP A 550 28.74 7.82 -17.44
N THR A 551 28.72 8.59 -18.53
CA THR A 551 27.53 8.75 -19.37
C THR A 551 27.45 7.67 -20.45
N VAL A 552 26.30 7.01 -20.53
CA VAL A 552 25.98 6.03 -21.59
C VAL A 552 24.97 6.66 -22.55
N LEU A 553 25.35 6.70 -23.83
CA LEU A 553 24.60 7.33 -24.90
C LEU A 553 24.15 6.26 -25.91
N ARG A 554 22.88 6.26 -26.29
CA ARG A 554 22.33 5.35 -27.31
C ARG A 554 21.90 6.10 -28.55
N HIS A 555 22.23 5.54 -29.72
CA HIS A 555 21.82 6.08 -31.02
C HIS A 555 22.18 7.56 -31.21
N VAL A 556 23.34 7.99 -30.70
CA VAL A 556 23.72 9.41 -30.68
C VAL A 556 24.52 9.78 -31.91
N ASN A 557 24.20 10.94 -32.48
CA ASN A 557 24.91 11.50 -33.63
C ASN A 557 26.35 11.90 -33.23
N THR A 558 27.31 11.75 -34.14
CA THR A 558 28.74 11.96 -33.88
C THR A 558 29.06 13.37 -33.34
N THR A 559 28.27 14.37 -33.71
CA THR A 559 28.40 15.76 -33.25
C THR A 559 28.17 15.94 -31.74
N ILE A 560 27.26 15.17 -31.15
CA ILE A 560 26.96 15.21 -29.71
C ILE A 560 28.07 14.49 -28.93
N VAL A 561 28.57 13.37 -29.49
CA VAL A 561 29.71 12.64 -28.93
C VAL A 561 30.94 13.54 -28.88
N ASP A 562 31.27 14.25 -29.96
CA ASP A 562 32.41 15.16 -30.01
C ASP A 562 32.29 16.33 -29.03
N SER A 563 31.06 16.81 -28.78
CA SER A 563 30.80 17.89 -27.82
C SER A 563 30.98 17.43 -26.38
N LEU A 564 30.53 16.23 -26.04
CA LEU A 564 30.71 15.65 -24.70
C LEU A 564 32.17 15.24 -24.44
N VAL A 565 32.86 14.67 -25.43
CA VAL A 565 34.30 14.36 -25.31
C VAL A 565 35.13 15.62 -25.06
N LYS A 566 34.75 16.77 -25.64
CA LYS A 566 35.41 18.06 -25.35
C LYS A 566 35.16 18.58 -23.93
N LEU A 567 34.05 18.18 -23.30
CA LEU A 567 33.68 18.61 -21.94
C LEU A 567 34.38 17.75 -20.87
N TYR A 568 34.76 16.52 -21.22
CA TYR A 568 35.56 15.60 -20.39
C TYR A 568 37.08 15.75 -20.56
N LYS A 569 37.53 16.52 -21.55
CA LYS A 569 38.94 16.96 -21.68
C LYS A 569 39.15 18.23 -20.89
#